data_AF-A0AAU5S9F7-F1
#
_entry.id   AF-A0AAU5S9F7-F1
#
_cell.length_a   1.000
_cell.length_b   1.000
_cell.length_c   1.000
_cell.angle_alpha   90.00
_cell.angle_beta   90.00
_cell.angle_gamma   90.00
#
_symmetry.space_group_name_H-M   'P 1'
#
loop_
_entity.id
_entity.type
_entity.pdbx_description
1 polymer ?
#
loop_
_entity_poly.entity_id
_entity_poly.type
_entity_poly.pdbx_seq_one_letter_code
_entity_poly.pdbx_strand_id
1 'polypeptide(L)'
;MNEEPMKGGRTPALETSLRTDYGHFNGSDGTCLHATVYGLTCAQYEEMRDRAGDCCELCRTPGPETPRGSLVIDHFDGMGVNFVRGLLCDRCNALMSRYDGTAPWGPSTEHRKDEAHAYHLAAYGAPSAEDFARANKVLTDRQRHQVDISKPYVPTQGMDDYDIQAMAHDIRTSLTPREVERLASILIVPWP
;
A
#
# COMPACT_ATOMS: atom_id res chain seq x y z
N MET A 1 -15.32 9.16 66.10
CA MET A 1 -14.34 9.53 65.07
C MET A 1 -13.87 8.22 64.48
N ASN A 2 -14.47 7.80 63.38
CA ASN A 2 -14.19 6.52 62.72
C ASN A 2 -13.54 6.85 61.38
N GLU A 3 -12.26 6.51 61.24
CA GLU A 3 -11.52 6.61 59.99
C GLU A 3 -11.63 5.26 59.26
N GLU A 4 -12.34 5.25 58.13
CA GLU A 4 -12.39 4.09 57.24
C GLU A 4 -11.19 4.09 56.28
N PRO A 5 -10.58 2.92 55.99
CA PRO A 5 -9.43 2.84 55.12
C PRO A 5 -9.84 2.91 53.64
N MET A 6 -9.23 3.86 52.92
CA MET A 6 -9.28 3.99 51.46
C MET A 6 -8.82 2.69 50.80
N LYS A 7 -9.76 2.00 50.16
CA LYS A 7 -9.49 0.82 49.32
C LYS A 7 -8.70 1.26 48.09
N GLY A 8 -7.51 0.67 47.92
CA GLY A 8 -6.63 0.88 46.78
C GLY A 8 -7.36 0.64 45.46
N GLY A 9 -7.38 1.66 44.62
CA GLY A 9 -7.84 1.56 43.23
C GLY A 9 -6.97 0.58 42.48
N ARG A 10 -7.59 -0.46 41.91
CA ARG A 10 -6.96 -1.30 40.91
C ARG A 10 -6.65 -0.43 39.70
N THR A 11 -5.38 -0.33 39.36
CA THR A 11 -4.94 0.05 38.01
C THR A 11 -5.66 -0.85 37.00
N PRO A 12 -6.32 -0.31 35.97
CA PRO A 12 -6.91 -1.15 34.95
C PRO A 12 -5.78 -1.87 34.24
N ALA A 13 -5.81 -3.21 34.28
CA ALA A 13 -4.96 -4.03 33.47
C ALA A 13 -5.17 -3.61 32.01
N LEU A 14 -4.08 -3.34 31.29
CA LEU A 14 -4.05 -3.24 29.84
C LEU A 14 -4.86 -4.41 29.28
N GLU A 15 -6.01 -4.12 28.65
CA GLU A 15 -6.76 -5.07 27.84
C GLU A 15 -5.90 -5.48 26.65
N THR A 16 -4.97 -6.39 26.92
CA THR A 16 -4.13 -7.02 25.92
C THR A 16 -4.98 -8.00 25.13
N SER A 17 -5.07 -7.74 23.82
CA SER A 17 -5.57 -8.66 22.81
C SER A 17 -7.07 -8.97 22.86
N LEU A 18 -7.90 -7.95 22.57
CA LEU A 18 -9.18 -8.24 21.91
C LEU A 18 -8.86 -8.80 20.51
N ARG A 19 -9.24 -10.06 20.32
CA ARG A 19 -9.10 -10.80 19.07
C ARG A 19 -10.14 -10.23 18.10
N THR A 20 -9.71 -9.32 17.24
CA THR A 20 -10.58 -8.72 16.21
C THR A 20 -10.74 -9.71 15.07
N ASP A 21 -11.93 -10.16 14.71
CA ASP A 21 -12.19 -11.24 13.72
C ASP A 21 -11.69 -10.99 12.27
N TYR A 22 -10.91 -9.94 12.03
CA TYR A 22 -10.62 -9.36 10.71
C TYR A 22 -9.20 -9.62 10.17
N GLY A 23 -8.56 -10.73 10.55
CA GLY A 23 -7.46 -11.30 9.75
C GLY A 23 -6.11 -10.57 9.79
N HIS A 24 -5.88 -9.63 10.70
CA HIS A 24 -4.57 -9.00 10.95
C HIS A 24 -3.75 -9.72 12.03
N PHE A 25 -3.75 -11.05 11.98
CA PHE A 25 -3.03 -11.91 12.92
C PHE A 25 -1.76 -12.48 12.32
N ASN A 26 -0.72 -12.61 13.13
CA ASN A 26 0.49 -13.30 12.73
C ASN A 26 0.33 -14.82 12.88
N GLY A 27 -0.31 -15.48 11.91
CA GLY A 27 -0.41 -16.95 11.93
C GLY A 27 -1.05 -17.52 13.21
N SER A 28 -0.66 -18.75 13.57
CA SER A 28 -1.37 -19.62 14.53
C SER A 28 -1.41 -19.14 15.98
N ASP A 29 -0.69 -18.08 16.35
CA ASP A 29 -0.65 -17.55 17.73
C ASP A 29 -1.78 -16.56 18.06
N GLY A 30 -2.50 -16.06 17.04
CA GLY A 30 -3.63 -15.15 17.23
C GLY A 30 -3.23 -13.75 17.70
N THR A 31 -1.96 -13.37 17.58
CA THR A 31 -1.47 -12.05 17.98
C THR A 31 -1.69 -11.03 16.86
N CYS A 32 -2.25 -9.87 17.17
CA CYS A 32 -2.44 -8.80 16.18
C CYS A 32 -1.11 -8.14 15.78
N LEU A 33 -0.97 -7.75 14.51
CA LEU A 33 0.20 -7.04 14.00
C LEU A 33 0.13 -5.50 14.15
N HIS A 34 -0.97 -4.97 14.69
CA HIS A 34 -1.25 -3.53 14.81
C HIS A 34 -0.11 -2.79 15.52
N ALA A 35 0.31 -3.29 16.68
CA ALA A 35 1.32 -2.60 17.50
C ALA A 35 2.72 -2.70 16.90
N THR A 36 3.10 -3.89 16.41
CA THR A 36 4.46 -4.16 15.95
C THR A 36 4.78 -3.55 14.59
N VAL A 37 3.77 -3.44 13.71
CA VAL A 37 3.97 -2.95 12.34
C VAL A 37 3.55 -1.48 12.21
N TYR A 38 2.45 -1.09 12.85
CA TYR A 38 1.83 0.22 12.63
C TYR A 38 1.84 1.13 13.86
N GLY A 39 2.37 0.66 15.00
CA GLY A 39 2.32 1.42 16.25
C GLY A 39 0.90 1.66 16.79
N LEU A 40 -0.07 0.83 16.37
CA LEU A 40 -1.46 0.95 16.76
C LEU A 40 -1.83 -0.05 17.87
N THR A 41 -2.66 0.40 18.81
CA THR A 41 -3.41 -0.51 19.69
C THR A 41 -4.60 -1.13 18.94
N CYS A 42 -5.15 -2.25 19.42
CA CYS A 42 -6.38 -2.80 18.84
C CYS A 42 -7.55 -1.82 18.92
N ALA A 43 -7.66 -1.02 19.99
CA ALA A 43 -8.71 -0.02 20.13
C ALA A 43 -8.60 1.07 19.05
N GLN A 44 -7.40 1.59 18.79
CA GLN A 44 -7.17 2.55 17.71
C GLN A 44 -7.48 1.97 16.33
N TYR A 45 -7.21 0.68 16.12
CA TYR A 45 -7.59 0.01 14.89
C TYR A 45 -9.13 -0.04 14.72
N GLU A 46 -9.87 -0.40 15.76
CA GLU A 46 -11.35 -0.40 15.70
C GLU A 46 -11.91 1.01 15.52
N GLU A 47 -11.36 2.03 16.17
CA GLU A 47 -11.75 3.44 15.92
C GLU A 47 -11.52 3.86 14.46
N MET A 48 -10.39 3.43 13.88
CA MET A 48 -10.09 3.67 12.47
C MET A 48 -11.06 2.93 11.55
N ARG A 49 -11.51 1.73 11.92
CA ARG A 49 -12.55 0.98 11.19
C ARG A 49 -13.91 1.66 11.26
N ASP A 50 -14.32 2.11 12.45
CA ASP A 50 -15.56 2.84 12.65
C ASP A 50 -15.58 4.12 11.80
N ARG A 51 -14.46 4.86 11.78
CA ARG A 51 -14.27 6.01 10.89
C ARG A 51 -14.42 5.64 9.41
N ALA A 52 -13.87 4.49 8.99
CA ALA A 52 -13.93 4.04 7.61
C ALA A 52 -15.31 3.48 7.21
N GLY A 53 -16.15 3.10 8.19
CA GLY A 53 -17.45 2.46 7.96
C GLY A 53 -17.31 1.12 7.25
N ASP A 54 -16.26 0.36 7.57
CA ASP A 54 -15.90 -0.90 6.90
C ASP A 54 -15.72 -0.82 5.37
N CYS A 55 -15.46 0.40 4.86
CA CYS A 55 -15.26 0.68 3.46
C CYS A 55 -13.87 1.26 3.21
N CYS A 56 -13.35 1.08 1.99
CA CYS A 56 -12.17 1.81 1.54
C CYS A 56 -12.42 3.32 1.65
N GLU A 57 -11.55 4.06 2.34
CA GLU A 57 -11.76 5.49 2.58
C GLU A 57 -11.67 6.35 1.30
N LEU A 58 -11.02 5.83 0.25
CA LEU A 58 -10.95 6.47 -1.07
C LEU A 58 -12.16 6.10 -1.94
N CYS A 59 -12.30 4.82 -2.32
CA CYS A 59 -13.32 4.40 -3.29
C CYS A 59 -14.67 3.96 -2.69
N ARG A 60 -14.79 3.94 -1.34
CA ARG A 60 -15.99 3.55 -0.59
C ARG A 60 -16.51 2.13 -0.84
N THR A 61 -15.73 1.28 -1.51
CA THR A 61 -16.07 -0.14 -1.66
C THR A 61 -15.97 -0.84 -0.30
N PRO A 62 -17.01 -1.57 0.14
CA PRO A 62 -16.96 -2.38 1.35
C PRO A 62 -15.82 -3.40 1.31
N GLY A 63 -15.14 -3.64 2.43
CA GLY A 63 -14.02 -4.58 2.52
C GLY A 63 -14.27 -5.93 1.84
N PRO A 64 -15.37 -6.64 2.16
CA PRO A 64 -15.72 -7.92 1.54
C PRO A 64 -15.95 -7.87 0.03
N GLU A 65 -16.28 -6.71 -0.54
CA GLU A 65 -16.52 -6.50 -1.97
C GLU A 65 -15.28 -6.05 -2.74
N THR A 66 -14.18 -5.76 -2.04
CA THR A 66 -12.89 -5.46 -2.69
C THR A 66 -12.32 -6.71 -3.37
N PRO A 67 -11.43 -6.57 -4.37
CA PRO A 67 -10.81 -7.72 -5.02
C PRO A 67 -10.07 -8.68 -4.07
N ARG A 68 -9.53 -8.14 -2.96
CA ARG A 68 -8.87 -8.93 -1.91
C ARG A 68 -9.85 -9.48 -0.85
N GLY A 69 -11.10 -9.01 -0.85
CA GLY A 69 -12.08 -9.31 0.20
C GLY A 69 -11.73 -8.74 1.58
N SER A 70 -10.79 -7.79 1.65
CA SER A 70 -10.33 -7.17 2.90
C SER A 70 -9.75 -5.77 2.65
N LEU A 71 -9.74 -4.93 3.69
CA LEU A 71 -9.05 -3.65 3.70
C LEU A 71 -7.62 -3.83 4.24
N VAL A 72 -6.73 -2.90 3.88
CA VAL A 72 -5.35 -2.83 4.34
C VAL A 72 -5.12 -1.53 5.09
N ILE A 73 -4.27 -1.58 6.12
CA ILE A 73 -3.82 -0.40 6.87
C ILE A 73 -2.79 0.33 6.01
N ASP A 74 -3.20 1.47 5.46
CA ASP A 74 -2.32 2.32 4.68
C ASP A 74 -1.59 3.31 5.59
N HIS A 75 -0.29 3.49 5.34
CA HIS A 75 0.58 4.33 6.14
C HIS A 75 1.64 4.99 5.27
N PHE A 76 2.10 6.16 5.70
CA PHE A 76 3.30 6.78 5.15
C PHE A 76 4.53 6.28 5.91
N ASP A 77 5.59 5.93 5.19
CA ASP A 77 6.91 5.60 5.76
C ASP A 77 8.03 6.24 4.94
N GLY A 78 8.87 7.03 5.59
CA GLY A 78 10.08 7.60 4.99
C GLY A 78 10.88 8.52 5.91
N MET A 79 12.21 8.38 5.88
CA MET A 79 13.16 9.22 6.64
C MET A 79 12.82 9.34 8.14
N GLY A 80 12.39 8.24 8.75
CA GLY A 80 12.00 8.18 10.16
C GLY A 80 10.72 8.94 10.49
N VAL A 81 9.87 9.22 9.51
CA VAL A 81 8.47 9.61 9.69
C VAL A 81 7.62 8.41 9.35
N ASN A 82 6.77 7.99 10.28
CA ASN A 82 5.81 6.93 10.07
C ASN A 82 4.48 7.33 10.69
N PHE A 83 3.40 7.28 9.92
CA PHE A 83 2.05 7.47 10.44
C PHE A 83 1.02 6.76 9.57
N VAL A 84 -0.06 6.31 10.20
CA VAL A 84 -1.17 5.64 9.55
C VAL A 84 -2.10 6.67 8.91
N ARG A 85 -2.48 6.44 7.65
CA ARG A 85 -3.41 7.31 6.92
C ARG A 85 -4.85 6.85 7.10
N GLY A 86 -5.10 5.55 7.06
CA GLY A 86 -6.43 4.97 7.22
C GLY A 86 -6.54 3.57 6.62
N LEU A 87 -7.76 3.20 6.20
CA LEU A 87 -8.05 1.89 5.59
C LEU A 87 -8.39 1.99 4.11
N LEU A 88 -7.71 1.20 3.29
CA LEU A 88 -7.88 1.18 1.83
C LEU A 88 -8.08 -0.23 1.28
N CYS A 89 -8.66 -0.35 0.08
CA CYS A 89 -8.51 -1.55 -0.73
C CYS A 89 -7.11 -1.61 -1.37
N ASP A 90 -6.71 -2.78 -1.86
CA ASP A 90 -5.42 -3.02 -2.53
C ASP A 90 -5.15 -2.06 -3.70
N ARG A 91 -6.16 -1.78 -4.53
CA ARG A 91 -6.05 -0.86 -5.67
C ARG A 91 -5.82 0.58 -5.26
N CYS A 92 -6.53 1.04 -4.22
CA CYS A 92 -6.36 2.39 -3.69
C CYS A 92 -5.05 2.52 -2.88
N ASN A 93 -4.62 1.46 -2.19
CA ASN A 93 -3.31 1.43 -1.55
C ASN A 93 -2.17 1.57 -2.59
N ALA A 94 -2.30 0.91 -3.74
CA ALA A 94 -1.36 1.09 -4.85
C ALA A 94 -1.39 2.52 -5.44
N LEU A 95 -2.52 3.22 -5.39
CA LEU A 95 -2.59 4.65 -5.72
C LEU A 95 -1.70 5.47 -4.77
N MET A 96 -1.75 5.17 -3.46
CA MET A 96 -0.95 5.86 -2.47
C MET A 96 0.56 5.63 -2.64
N SER A 97 0.99 4.47 -3.15
CA SER A 97 2.40 4.29 -3.55
C SER A 97 2.85 5.28 -4.64
N ARG A 98 1.94 5.72 -5.52
CA ARG A 98 2.24 6.77 -6.52
C ARG A 98 2.33 8.14 -5.89
N TYR A 99 1.42 8.42 -4.97
CA TYR A 99 1.47 9.63 -4.16
C TYR A 99 2.76 9.72 -3.37
N ASP A 100 3.20 8.62 -2.78
CA ASP A 100 4.41 8.50 -1.96
C ASP A 100 5.71 8.57 -2.75
N GLY A 101 5.64 8.65 -4.07
CA GLY A 101 6.79 8.68 -4.95
C GLY A 101 7.55 7.34 -5.02
N THR A 102 6.93 6.22 -4.61
CA THR A 102 7.51 4.88 -4.73
C THR A 102 7.10 4.16 -6.02
N ALA A 103 6.07 4.67 -6.71
CA ALA A 103 5.68 4.28 -8.07
C ALA A 103 5.37 5.53 -8.92
N PRO A 104 5.60 5.51 -10.25
CA PRO A 104 5.26 6.65 -11.09
C PRO A 104 3.75 6.78 -11.30
N TRP A 105 3.28 8.01 -11.50
CA TRP A 105 1.92 8.27 -11.96
C TRP A 105 1.73 7.87 -13.43
N GLY A 106 0.61 7.21 -13.73
CA GLY A 106 0.21 6.89 -15.10
C GLY A 106 -1.00 7.72 -15.56
N PRO A 107 -1.28 7.80 -16.87
CA PRO A 107 -2.40 8.58 -17.42
C PRO A 107 -3.77 8.22 -16.80
N SER A 108 -3.98 6.94 -16.46
CA SER A 108 -5.22 6.46 -15.83
C SER A 108 -5.37 6.84 -14.35
N THR A 109 -4.30 7.29 -13.70
CA THR A 109 -4.29 7.63 -12.26
C THR A 109 -4.03 9.10 -11.99
N GLU A 110 -3.53 9.85 -12.97
CA GLU A 110 -3.14 11.26 -12.84
C GLU A 110 -4.27 12.14 -12.27
N HIS A 111 -5.50 11.91 -12.72
CA HIS A 111 -6.69 12.67 -12.29
C HIS A 111 -7.05 12.48 -10.81
N ARG A 112 -6.43 11.52 -10.11
CA ARG A 112 -6.69 11.22 -8.70
C ARG A 112 -5.66 11.81 -7.74
N LYS A 113 -4.76 12.67 -8.21
CA LYS A 113 -3.73 13.32 -7.37
C LYS A 113 -4.34 14.12 -6.22
N ASP A 114 -5.36 14.91 -6.50
CA ASP A 114 -6.03 15.74 -5.49
C ASP A 114 -6.75 14.87 -4.45
N GLU A 115 -7.36 13.77 -4.88
CA GLU A 115 -8.00 12.79 -3.99
C GLU A 115 -6.98 12.13 -3.05
N ALA A 116 -5.83 11.68 -3.59
CA ALA A 116 -4.75 11.10 -2.81
C ALA A 116 -4.13 12.10 -1.82
N HIS A 117 -3.98 13.37 -2.24
CA HIS A 117 -3.52 14.45 -1.37
C HIS A 117 -4.50 14.73 -0.23
N ALA A 118 -5.79 14.84 -0.54
CA ALA A 118 -6.83 15.05 0.47
C ALA A 118 -6.85 13.91 1.50
N TYR A 119 -6.72 12.66 1.04
CA TYR A 119 -6.63 11.50 1.91
C TYR A 119 -5.37 11.51 2.79
N HIS A 120 -4.21 11.88 2.23
CA HIS A 120 -2.98 12.04 3.01
C HIS A 120 -3.12 13.08 4.13
N LEU A 121 -3.75 14.22 3.85
CA LEU A 121 -4.00 15.26 4.86
C LEU A 121 -5.03 14.82 5.91
N ALA A 122 -5.94 13.91 5.56
CA ALA A 122 -6.92 13.33 6.46
C ALA A 122 -6.39 12.14 7.27
N ALA A 123 -5.06 11.99 7.40
CA ALA A 123 -4.44 10.85 8.08
C ALA A 123 -5.02 10.60 9.49
N TYR A 124 -5.20 9.32 9.82
CA TYR A 124 -5.65 8.89 11.15
C TYR A 124 -4.67 9.35 12.25
N GLY A 125 -5.21 9.70 13.42
CA GLY A 125 -4.44 10.21 14.55
C GLY A 125 -3.97 11.67 14.41
N ALA A 126 -4.29 12.35 13.30
CA ALA A 126 -3.94 13.74 13.03
C ALA A 126 -2.45 14.05 13.30
N PRO A 127 -1.53 13.55 12.44
CA PRO A 127 -0.10 13.77 12.60
C PRO A 127 0.24 15.24 12.83
N SER A 128 1.33 15.51 13.54
CA SER A 128 1.72 16.87 13.84
C SER A 128 2.07 17.65 12.57
N ALA A 129 2.00 18.98 12.63
CA ALA A 129 2.46 19.82 11.52
C ALA A 129 3.94 19.57 11.18
N GLU A 130 4.75 19.21 12.16
CA GLU A 130 6.15 18.82 11.96
C GLU A 130 6.27 17.50 11.19
N ASP A 131 5.47 16.49 11.52
CA ASP A 131 5.46 15.21 10.80
C ASP A 131 5.04 15.39 9.34
N PHE A 132 4.00 16.20 9.09
CA PHE A 132 3.61 16.55 7.72
C PHE A 132 4.71 17.32 6.97
N ALA A 133 5.40 18.26 7.62
CA ALA A 133 6.51 18.98 7.00
C ALA A 133 7.66 18.04 6.62
N ARG A 134 8.00 17.10 7.51
CA ARG A 134 9.01 16.07 7.24
C ARG A 134 8.57 15.12 6.13
N ALA A 135 7.31 14.67 6.14
CA ALA A 135 6.75 13.82 5.08
C ALA A 135 6.76 14.54 3.72
N ASN A 136 6.34 15.80 3.66
CA ASN A 136 6.36 16.61 2.44
C ASN A 136 7.77 16.78 1.85
N LYS A 137 8.79 16.89 2.72
CA LYS A 137 10.18 16.89 2.29
C LYS A 137 10.55 15.58 1.60
N VAL A 138 10.19 14.45 2.19
CA VAL A 138 10.42 13.11 1.60
C VAL A 138 9.67 12.95 0.28
N LEU A 139 8.41 13.36 0.20
CA LEU A 139 7.61 13.31 -1.02
C LEU A 139 8.26 14.12 -2.14
N THR A 140 8.68 15.36 -1.84
CA THR A 140 9.38 16.24 -2.79
C THR A 140 10.69 15.61 -3.27
N ASP A 141 11.48 15.06 -2.34
CA ASP A 141 12.74 14.41 -2.68
C ASP A 141 12.52 13.18 -3.56
N ARG A 142 11.55 12.31 -3.25
CA ARG A 142 11.23 11.14 -4.08
C ARG A 142 10.73 11.53 -5.47
N GLN A 143 9.87 12.54 -5.57
CA GLN A 143 9.37 13.03 -6.85
C GLN A 143 10.49 13.56 -7.75
N ARG A 144 11.51 14.24 -7.19
CA ARG A 144 12.69 14.68 -7.94
C ARG A 144 13.49 13.52 -8.52
N HIS A 145 13.52 12.36 -7.88
CA HIS A 145 14.22 11.18 -8.38
C HIS A 145 13.37 10.40 -9.40
N GLN A 146 12.04 10.51 -9.36
CA GLN A 146 11.18 9.89 -10.37
C GLN A 146 11.27 10.54 -11.76
N VAL A 147 11.64 11.82 -11.86
CA VAL A 147 11.78 12.46 -13.18
C VAL A 147 13.01 11.98 -13.96
N ASP A 148 13.93 11.25 -13.32
CA ASP A 148 15.13 10.74 -14.00
C ASP A 148 14.95 9.35 -14.64
N ILE A 149 13.87 8.61 -14.29
CA ILE A 149 13.52 7.32 -14.93
C ILE A 149 12.78 7.47 -16.28
N SER A 150 12.43 8.70 -16.68
CA SER A 150 12.00 8.97 -18.06
C SER A 150 13.18 9.11 -19.04
N LYS A 151 14.43 9.02 -18.58
CA LYS A 151 15.50 8.64 -19.50
C LYS A 151 15.10 7.29 -20.11
N PRO A 152 15.05 7.15 -21.44
CA PRO A 152 14.82 5.85 -22.05
C PRO A 152 15.79 4.89 -21.37
N TYR A 153 15.29 3.73 -20.91
CA TYR A 153 16.16 2.66 -20.49
C TYR A 153 17.14 2.42 -21.65
N VAL A 154 18.37 2.90 -21.49
CA VAL A 154 19.47 2.59 -22.38
C VAL A 154 20.08 1.35 -21.74
N PRO A 155 19.88 0.15 -22.30
CA PRO A 155 20.54 -1.04 -21.77
C PRO A 155 22.03 -0.75 -21.73
N THR A 156 22.62 -0.66 -20.54
CA THR A 156 24.00 -0.17 -20.39
C THR A 156 25.04 -1.24 -20.71
N GLN A 157 24.61 -2.47 -21.02
CA GLN A 157 25.43 -3.53 -21.57
C GLN A 157 24.58 -4.27 -22.59
N GLY A 158 25.12 -4.51 -23.79
CA GLY A 158 24.44 -5.31 -24.80
C GLY A 158 24.07 -6.65 -24.19
N MET A 159 22.79 -7.05 -24.33
CA MET A 159 22.46 -8.47 -24.30
C MET A 159 23.39 -9.12 -25.31
N ASP A 160 24.24 -10.03 -24.85
CA ASP A 160 25.02 -10.84 -25.76
C ASP A 160 24.05 -11.66 -26.62
N ASP A 161 24.50 -12.07 -27.81
CA ASP A 161 23.67 -12.86 -28.75
C ASP A 161 23.10 -14.14 -28.11
N TYR A 162 23.68 -14.56 -26.99
CA TYR A 162 23.25 -15.69 -26.17
C TYR A 162 21.87 -15.46 -25.53
N ASP A 163 21.59 -14.25 -25.04
CA ASP A 163 20.36 -13.95 -24.30
C ASP A 163 19.14 -13.83 -25.24
N ILE A 164 19.37 -13.33 -26.46
CA ILE A 164 18.33 -13.29 -27.51
C ILE A 164 17.97 -14.72 -27.98
N GLN A 165 18.97 -15.60 -28.14
CA GLN A 165 18.71 -16.99 -28.52
C GLN A 165 18.00 -17.78 -27.42
N ALA A 166 18.34 -17.53 -26.15
CA ALA A 166 17.66 -18.15 -25.00
C ALA A 166 16.19 -17.71 -24.92
N MET A 167 15.90 -16.41 -25.04
CA MET A 167 14.52 -15.92 -25.08
C MET A 167 13.73 -16.47 -26.28
N ALA A 168 14.35 -16.55 -27.45
CA ALA A 168 13.71 -17.13 -28.64
C ALA A 168 13.42 -18.63 -28.46
N HIS A 169 14.28 -19.35 -27.74
CA HIS A 169 14.04 -20.74 -27.39
C HIS A 169 12.84 -20.88 -26.44
N ASP A 170 12.81 -20.08 -25.37
CA ASP A 170 11.75 -20.15 -24.36
C ASP A 170 10.37 -19.84 -24.96
N ILE A 171 10.30 -18.84 -25.84
CA ILE A 171 9.07 -18.50 -26.57
C ILE A 171 8.64 -19.68 -27.47
N ARG A 172 9.56 -20.34 -28.17
CA ARG A 172 9.22 -21.49 -29.03
C ARG A 172 8.74 -22.70 -28.24
N THR A 173 9.24 -22.91 -27.02
CA THR A 173 8.85 -24.06 -26.18
C THR A 173 7.61 -23.82 -25.33
N SER A 174 7.27 -22.56 -25.06
CA SER A 174 6.11 -22.20 -24.24
C SER A 174 4.83 -21.98 -25.04
N LEU A 175 4.92 -21.85 -26.37
CA LEU A 175 3.77 -21.67 -27.25
C LEU A 175 3.30 -22.99 -27.87
N THR A 176 1.98 -23.17 -27.91
CA THR A 176 1.36 -24.26 -28.65
C THR A 176 1.46 -24.01 -30.17
N PRO A 177 1.36 -25.06 -31.02
CA PRO A 177 1.43 -24.89 -32.47
C PRO A 177 0.44 -23.86 -33.03
N ARG A 178 -0.75 -23.77 -32.42
CA ARG A 178 -1.79 -22.83 -32.80
C ARG A 178 -1.44 -21.38 -32.45
N GLU A 179 -0.73 -21.16 -31.35
CA GLU A 179 -0.27 -19.83 -30.94
C GLU A 179 0.89 -19.37 -31.81
N VAL A 180 1.79 -20.28 -32.19
CA VAL A 180 2.88 -20.00 -33.15
C VAL A 180 2.33 -19.54 -34.51
N GLU A 181 1.32 -20.25 -35.03
CA GLU A 181 0.68 -19.90 -36.30
C GLU A 181 -0.01 -18.53 -36.24
N ARG A 182 -0.66 -18.21 -35.12
CA ARG A 182 -1.26 -16.90 -34.87
C ARG A 182 -0.21 -15.80 -34.74
N LEU A 183 0.95 -16.07 -34.15
CA LEU A 183 2.02 -15.09 -34.02
C LEU A 183 2.66 -14.81 -35.38
N ALA A 184 2.87 -15.85 -36.19
CA ALA A 184 3.38 -15.73 -37.55
C ALA A 184 2.43 -14.90 -38.44
N SER A 185 1.12 -15.08 -38.32
CA SER A 185 0.16 -14.31 -39.12
C SER A 185 0.15 -12.81 -38.79
N ILE A 186 0.52 -12.43 -37.57
CA ILE A 186 0.66 -11.01 -37.16
C ILE A 186 1.95 -10.40 -37.69
N LEU A 187 3.05 -11.15 -37.71
CA LEU A 187 4.36 -10.67 -38.12
C LEU A 187 4.55 -10.59 -39.65
N ILE A 188 3.71 -11.29 -40.42
CA ILE A 188 3.77 -11.33 -41.89
C ILE A 188 2.89 -10.22 -42.53
N VAL A 189 2.06 -9.51 -41.76
CA VAL A 189 1.27 -8.41 -42.31
C VAL A 189 2.21 -7.24 -42.65
N PRO A 190 2.33 -6.82 -43.93
CA PRO A 190 3.12 -5.66 -44.27
C PRO A 190 2.51 -4.43 -43.59
N TRP A 191 3.35 -3.69 -42.85
CA TRP A 191 2.96 -2.41 -42.27
C TRP A 191 2.62 -1.44 -43.41
N PRO A 192 1.50 -0.70 -43.37
CA PRO A 192 1.13 0.26 -44.41
C PRO A 192 2.11 1.43 -44.51
#